data_AF-A0A5N6UE08-F1
#
_entry.id   AF-A0A5N6UE08-F1
#
_cell.length_a   1.000
_cell.length_b   1.000
_cell.length_c   1.000
_cell.angle_alpha   90.00
_cell.angle_beta   90.00
_cell.angle_gamma   90.00
#
_symmetry.space_group_name_H-M   'P 1'
#
loop_
_entity.id
_entity.type
_entity.pdbx_description
1 polymer ?
#
loop_
_entity_poly.entity_id
_entity_poly.type
_entity_poly.pdbx_seq_one_letter_code
_entity_poly.pdbx_strand_id
1 'polypeptide(L)'
;MDMSTSKARGLLLVFLPLPEPKQAIDSIRQQFPTLEVVFLEVPPGTLEVTNDVIPSDLLERATIMTTAFGIVPHPSQTPQLKYLHSFSAGVDHLIGHPIFRDTNIRMSTSSGIHGPPIAEWVVMNWLVYSRMYSKILEAKSQHRWLTFKEVRQWEVDDHVGQTVGILGYGSIGRQIARAASGLGMRVLVYTAQPRLTLESRRDTGFIIPGTGDPDGLIPEAWYSGRDKSSLHTFLAQGLDHLVVSLPLNAATTNLIGKEELDILSAHCKSTTRKPFLTNISRGKVIDQKALLSALQSDVVGGAALDVTDPEPLPAEHPLWEQPNVYIGSHMSAFGKRYWERSLEILRLNLARIHEGKELINEYHR
;
A
#
# COMPACT_ATOMS: atom_id res chain seq x y z
N MET A 1 -25.31 25.50 40.55
CA MET A 1 -25.58 25.06 39.18
C MET A 1 -24.97 23.69 39.04
N ASP A 2 -25.83 22.71 38.86
CA ASP A 2 -25.53 21.28 38.90
C ASP A 2 -24.59 20.89 37.75
N MET A 3 -23.40 20.38 38.09
CA MET A 3 -22.49 19.72 37.14
C MET A 3 -23.02 18.31 36.89
N SER A 4 -24.15 18.21 36.18
CA SER A 4 -24.67 16.91 35.77
C SER A 4 -23.68 16.29 34.78
N THR A 5 -23.15 15.13 35.14
CA THR A 5 -22.40 14.22 34.30
C THR A 5 -23.13 14.00 32.98
N SER A 6 -22.64 14.64 31.92
CA SER A 6 -23.04 14.34 30.54
C SER A 6 -22.72 12.87 30.28
N LYS A 7 -23.71 11.97 30.37
CA LYS A 7 -23.57 10.56 29.98
C LYS A 7 -22.90 10.50 28.61
N ALA A 8 -21.84 9.70 28.49
CA ALA A 8 -21.16 9.48 27.22
C ALA A 8 -22.19 9.05 26.15
N ARG A 9 -22.18 9.70 24.98
CA ARG A 9 -23.11 9.44 23.88
C ARG A 9 -22.72 8.21 23.03
N GLY A 10 -21.61 7.57 23.36
CA GLY A 10 -21.09 6.38 22.70
C GLY A 10 -19.71 6.00 23.24
N LEU A 11 -19.25 4.81 22.85
CA LEU A 11 -17.92 4.27 23.12
C LEU A 11 -17.13 4.19 21.81
N LEU A 12 -15.92 4.77 21.83
CA LEU A 12 -14.85 4.52 20.87
C LEU A 12 -13.88 3.51 21.47
N LEU A 13 -13.80 2.35 20.84
CA LEU A 13 -12.87 1.30 21.17
C LEU A 13 -11.69 1.29 20.18
N VAL A 14 -10.50 1.61 20.69
CA VAL A 14 -9.24 1.56 19.95
C VAL A 14 -8.39 0.43 20.49
N PHE A 15 -7.77 -0.36 19.63
CA PHE A 15 -6.80 -1.35 20.06
C PHE A 15 -5.65 -1.46 19.06
N LEU A 16 -4.44 -1.63 19.60
CA LEU A 16 -3.21 -1.68 18.82
C LEU A 16 -2.18 -2.60 19.50
N PRO A 17 -1.26 -3.21 18.72
CA PRO A 17 -0.20 -4.06 19.26
C PRO A 17 0.99 -3.26 19.81
N LEU A 18 0.69 -2.14 20.49
CA LEU A 18 1.69 -1.25 21.07
C LEU A 18 1.09 -0.47 22.25
N PRO A 19 1.94 0.07 23.13
CA PRO A 19 1.51 0.98 24.18
C PRO A 19 0.70 2.15 23.63
N GLU A 20 -0.24 2.63 24.43
CA GLU A 20 -1.14 3.71 24.07
C GLU A 20 -0.38 4.92 23.50
N PRO A 21 -0.68 5.35 22.25
CA PRO A 21 -0.16 6.58 21.68
C PRO A 21 -0.79 7.80 22.38
N LYS A 22 -0.37 8.07 23.63
CA LYS A 22 -1.02 9.02 24.55
C LYS A 22 -1.35 10.36 23.91
N GLN A 23 -0.40 10.97 23.20
CA GLN A 23 -0.64 12.25 22.54
C GLN A 23 -1.82 12.22 21.55
N ALA A 24 -1.94 11.17 20.74
CA ALA A 24 -3.02 11.05 19.76
C ALA A 24 -4.36 10.71 20.42
N ILE A 25 -4.37 9.78 21.38
CA ILE A 25 -5.59 9.39 22.08
C ILE A 25 -6.11 10.52 23.00
N ASP A 26 -5.24 11.22 23.71
CA ASP A 26 -5.61 12.36 24.54
C ASP A 26 -6.16 13.51 23.70
N SER A 27 -5.62 13.73 22.50
CA SER A 27 -6.20 14.68 21.55
C SER A 27 -7.63 14.32 21.16
N ILE A 28 -7.93 13.04 20.94
CA ILE A 28 -9.30 12.56 20.68
C ILE A 28 -10.19 12.78 21.92
N ARG A 29 -9.73 12.41 23.12
CA ARG A 29 -10.48 12.61 24.38
C ARG A 29 -10.82 14.09 24.61
N GLN A 30 -9.86 14.99 24.38
CA GLN A 30 -10.03 16.44 24.53
C GLN A 30 -11.00 17.01 23.50
N GLN A 31 -10.92 16.56 22.24
CA GLN A 31 -11.79 17.05 21.18
C GLN A 31 -13.24 16.53 21.29
N PHE A 32 -13.42 15.32 21.83
CA PHE A 32 -14.73 14.65 21.95
C PHE A 32 -15.03 14.27 23.41
N PRO A 33 -15.25 15.25 24.32
CA PRO A 33 -15.42 14.99 25.76
C PRO A 33 -16.68 14.18 26.11
N THR A 34 -17.64 14.08 25.18
CA THR A 34 -18.86 13.26 25.34
C THR A 34 -18.72 11.83 24.81
N LEU A 35 -17.55 11.46 24.28
CA LEU A 35 -17.25 10.13 23.75
C LEU A 35 -16.35 9.41 24.76
N GLU A 36 -16.78 8.25 25.24
CA GLU A 36 -15.90 7.39 26.05
C GLU A 36 -14.83 6.80 25.12
N VAL A 37 -13.55 6.98 25.44
CA VAL A 37 -12.43 6.48 24.63
C VAL A 37 -11.65 5.44 25.43
N VAL A 38 -11.79 4.18 25.03
CA VAL A 38 -11.07 3.06 25.62
C VAL A 38 -9.98 2.62 24.65
N PHE A 39 -8.75 2.56 25.15
CA PHE A 39 -7.61 2.01 24.44
C PHE A 39 -7.23 0.67 25.07
N LEU A 40 -7.07 -0.36 24.23
CA LEU A 40 -6.55 -1.66 24.64
C LEU A 40 -5.22 -1.93 23.92
N GLU A 41 -4.16 -2.15 24.70
CA GLU A 41 -2.95 -2.75 24.18
C GLU A 41 -3.20 -4.25 23.99
N VAL A 42 -3.11 -4.72 22.75
CA VAL A 42 -3.23 -6.14 22.43
C VAL A 42 -1.83 -6.74 22.26
N PRO A 43 -1.58 -8.01 22.63
CA PRO A 43 -0.27 -8.60 22.45
C PRO A 43 0.17 -8.58 20.98
N PRO A 44 1.42 -8.21 20.67
CA PRO A 44 1.98 -8.42 19.35
C PRO A 44 2.15 -9.93 19.11
N GLY A 45 1.33 -10.55 18.27
CA GLY A 45 1.47 -11.98 17.98
C GLY A 45 0.50 -12.52 16.93
N THR A 46 1.08 -12.94 15.79
CA THR A 46 0.51 -13.64 14.61
C THR A 46 -0.73 -13.00 13.98
N LEU A 47 -0.88 -13.12 12.66
CA LEU A 47 -2.01 -12.62 11.86
C LEU A 47 -3.38 -13.26 12.23
N GLU A 48 -3.46 -13.92 13.38
CA GLU A 48 -4.56 -14.71 13.93
C GLU A 48 -4.96 -14.22 15.34
N VAL A 49 -4.90 -12.90 15.60
CA VAL A 49 -5.51 -12.38 16.82
C VAL A 49 -7.03 -12.41 16.65
N THR A 50 -7.70 -13.28 17.40
CA THR A 50 -9.16 -13.37 17.44
C THR A 50 -9.74 -12.25 18.28
N ASN A 51 -11.06 -12.02 18.19
CA ASN A 51 -11.75 -11.04 19.03
C ASN A 51 -11.73 -11.41 20.53
N ASP A 52 -11.25 -12.61 20.90
CA ASP A 52 -11.24 -13.11 22.29
C ASP A 52 -10.34 -12.28 23.22
N VAL A 53 -9.42 -11.48 22.66
CA VAL A 53 -8.58 -10.55 23.42
C VAL A 53 -9.32 -9.28 23.86
N ILE A 54 -10.50 -9.01 23.31
CA ILE A 54 -11.30 -7.83 23.63
C ILE A 54 -12.44 -8.22 24.58
N PRO A 55 -12.57 -7.58 25.75
CA PRO A 55 -13.69 -7.81 26.66
C PRO A 55 -15.06 -7.66 25.98
N SER A 56 -15.96 -8.62 26.21
CA SER A 56 -17.26 -8.67 25.53
C SER A 56 -18.15 -7.48 25.86
N ASP A 57 -18.08 -6.95 27.08
CA ASP A 57 -18.84 -5.77 27.50
C ASP A 57 -18.43 -4.52 26.71
N LEU A 58 -17.14 -4.39 26.35
CA LEU A 58 -16.65 -3.31 25.51
C LEU A 58 -17.12 -3.47 24.06
N LEU A 59 -17.10 -4.69 23.51
CA LEU A 59 -17.63 -4.97 22.17
C LEU A 59 -19.13 -4.64 22.09
N GLU A 60 -19.91 -5.06 23.09
CA GLU A 60 -21.37 -4.83 23.12
C GLU A 60 -21.74 -3.35 23.16
N ARG A 61 -20.95 -2.55 23.89
CA ARG A 61 -21.16 -1.10 24.07
C ARG A 61 -20.57 -0.25 22.94
N ALA A 62 -19.61 -0.79 22.18
CA ALA A 62 -18.87 -0.03 21.17
C ALA A 62 -19.80 0.53 20.09
N THR A 63 -19.82 1.85 19.97
CA THR A 63 -20.50 2.54 18.86
C THR A 63 -19.56 2.85 17.70
N ILE A 64 -18.26 2.94 18.01
CA ILE A 64 -17.17 3.18 17.08
C ILE A 64 -16.03 2.24 17.46
N MET A 65 -15.41 1.60 16.48
CA MET A 65 -14.33 0.65 16.72
C MET A 65 -13.27 0.75 15.63
N THR A 66 -12.02 0.50 16.00
CA THR A 66 -10.93 0.32 15.03
C THR A 66 -10.75 -1.14 14.64
N THR A 67 -10.08 -1.45 13.53
CA THR A 67 -9.71 -2.83 13.17
C THR A 67 -8.32 -2.88 12.53
N ALA A 68 -7.55 -3.91 12.91
CA ALA A 68 -6.23 -4.24 12.37
C ALA A 68 -5.93 -5.73 12.63
N PHE A 69 -4.94 -6.28 11.92
CA PHE A 69 -4.36 -7.61 12.22
C PHE A 69 -5.37 -8.77 12.33
N GLY A 70 -6.41 -8.77 11.48
CA GLY A 70 -7.42 -9.84 11.48
C GLY A 70 -8.50 -9.72 12.57
N ILE A 71 -8.39 -8.76 13.50
CA ILE A 71 -9.38 -8.53 14.54
C ILE A 71 -10.58 -7.80 13.94
N VAL A 72 -11.64 -8.56 13.64
CA VAL A 72 -12.88 -8.05 13.06
C VAL A 72 -14.05 -8.65 13.83
N PRO A 73 -14.85 -7.84 14.55
CA PRO A 73 -15.93 -8.37 15.39
C PRO A 73 -17.06 -8.94 14.53
N HIS A 74 -17.66 -10.04 14.98
CA HIS A 74 -18.91 -10.49 14.39
C HIS A 74 -20.02 -9.46 14.72
N PRO A 75 -20.96 -9.16 13.80
CA PRO A 75 -22.05 -8.22 14.07
C PRO A 75 -22.83 -8.49 15.36
N SER A 76 -23.02 -9.78 15.71
CA SER A 76 -23.71 -10.16 16.94
C SER A 76 -22.97 -9.77 18.23
N GLN A 77 -21.65 -9.59 18.17
CA GLN A 77 -20.83 -9.14 19.30
C GLN A 77 -20.84 -7.61 19.45
N THR A 78 -21.26 -6.89 18.39
CA THR A 78 -21.17 -5.43 18.31
C THR A 78 -22.51 -4.80 17.89
N PRO A 79 -23.61 -5.06 18.63
CA PRO A 79 -24.96 -4.64 18.25
C PRO A 79 -25.16 -3.12 18.17
N GLN A 80 -24.29 -2.33 18.82
CA GLN A 80 -24.36 -0.86 18.84
C GLN A 80 -23.42 -0.19 17.82
N LEU A 81 -22.61 -0.96 17.09
CA LEU A 81 -21.56 -0.42 16.22
C LEU A 81 -22.16 0.30 15.02
N LYS A 82 -21.71 1.53 14.79
CA LYS A 82 -22.17 2.40 13.69
C LYS A 82 -21.06 2.75 12.71
N TYR A 83 -19.82 2.70 13.18
CA TYR A 83 -18.65 3.09 12.39
C TYR A 83 -17.43 2.23 12.73
N LEU A 84 -16.81 1.66 11.70
CA LEU A 84 -15.58 0.89 11.79
C LEU A 84 -14.44 1.60 11.04
N HIS A 85 -13.30 1.82 11.69
CA HIS A 85 -12.11 2.37 11.04
C HIS A 85 -11.03 1.31 10.89
N SER A 86 -10.63 1.00 9.65
CA SER A 86 -9.50 0.11 9.39
C SER A 86 -8.19 0.89 9.43
N PHE A 87 -7.24 0.39 10.22
CA PHE A 87 -5.87 0.89 10.23
C PHE A 87 -5.09 0.56 8.94
N SER A 88 -5.64 -0.26 8.05
CA SER A 88 -5.05 -0.60 6.74
C SER A 88 -5.62 0.29 5.62
N ALA A 89 -4.98 0.30 4.45
CA ALA A 89 -5.56 0.93 3.25
C ALA A 89 -6.52 -0.01 2.49
N GLY A 90 -6.21 -1.30 2.43
CA GLY A 90 -6.97 -2.31 1.69
C GLY A 90 -7.88 -3.13 2.60
N VAL A 91 -9.11 -3.36 2.17
CA VAL A 91 -10.14 -4.10 2.94
C VAL A 91 -10.48 -5.45 2.31
N ASP A 92 -9.61 -5.99 1.44
CA ASP A 92 -9.82 -7.24 0.71
C ASP A 92 -10.15 -8.43 1.63
N HIS A 93 -9.51 -8.51 2.79
CA HIS A 93 -9.77 -9.49 3.84
C HIS A 93 -11.14 -9.32 4.55
N LEU A 94 -11.77 -8.14 4.45
CA LEU A 94 -13.07 -7.85 5.09
C LEU A 94 -14.26 -8.14 4.18
N ILE A 95 -14.07 -8.19 2.85
CA ILE A 95 -15.17 -8.26 1.87
C ILE A 95 -16.10 -9.46 2.13
N GLY A 96 -15.55 -10.60 2.55
CA GLY A 96 -16.32 -11.81 2.87
C GLY A 96 -16.87 -11.88 4.31
N HIS A 97 -16.47 -10.96 5.19
CA HIS A 97 -16.82 -11.02 6.61
C HIS A 97 -18.27 -10.57 6.86
N PRO A 98 -19.02 -11.17 7.81
CA PRO A 98 -20.41 -10.79 8.12
C PRO A 98 -20.59 -9.31 8.46
N ILE A 99 -19.61 -8.68 9.10
CA ILE A 99 -19.64 -7.22 9.36
C ILE A 99 -19.75 -6.39 8.08
N PHE A 100 -19.19 -6.89 7.00
CA PHE A 100 -19.19 -6.22 5.72
C PHE A 100 -20.39 -6.65 4.87
N ARG A 101 -20.69 -7.95 4.81
CA ARG A 101 -21.76 -8.52 3.98
C ARG A 101 -23.16 -8.27 4.52
N ASP A 102 -23.33 -8.36 5.83
CA ASP A 102 -24.65 -8.50 6.47
C ASP A 102 -25.08 -7.23 7.22
N THR A 103 -24.32 -6.13 7.14
CA THR A 103 -24.63 -4.88 7.86
C THR A 103 -24.49 -3.64 6.96
N ASN A 104 -25.01 -2.49 7.41
CA ASN A 104 -24.80 -1.17 6.80
C ASN A 104 -23.85 -0.28 7.62
N ILE A 105 -22.99 -0.89 8.44
CA ILE A 105 -22.01 -0.17 9.25
C ILE A 105 -21.08 0.61 8.32
N ARG A 106 -20.94 1.91 8.56
CA ARG A 106 -20.02 2.77 7.78
C ARG A 106 -18.59 2.35 8.05
N MET A 107 -17.76 2.35 7.02
CA MET A 107 -16.36 1.96 7.14
C MET A 107 -15.45 2.98 6.49
N SER A 108 -14.33 3.27 7.12
CA SER A 108 -13.25 4.01 6.47
C SER A 108 -11.90 3.31 6.63
N THR A 109 -10.93 3.74 5.85
CA THR A 109 -9.58 3.18 5.84
C THR A 109 -8.53 4.23 6.14
N SER A 110 -7.31 3.78 6.37
CA SER A 110 -6.14 4.63 6.53
C SER A 110 -5.43 4.95 5.21
N SER A 111 -6.11 4.81 4.07
CA SER A 111 -5.54 5.17 2.77
C SER A 111 -4.97 6.59 2.78
N GLY A 112 -3.82 6.80 2.14
CA GLY A 112 -3.13 8.10 2.11
C GLY A 112 -1.92 8.20 3.02
N ILE A 113 -1.84 7.44 4.11
CA ILE A 113 -0.70 7.53 5.05
C ILE A 113 0.54 6.76 4.55
N HIS A 114 0.32 5.77 3.68
CA HIS A 114 1.32 4.77 3.28
C HIS A 114 2.24 5.24 2.15
N GLY A 115 1.88 6.32 1.44
CA GLY A 115 2.62 6.79 0.28
C GLY A 115 4.11 7.01 0.54
N PRO A 116 4.51 7.80 1.56
CA PRO A 116 5.93 8.09 1.81
C PRO A 116 6.80 6.85 2.06
N PRO A 117 6.53 5.99 3.07
CA PRO A 117 7.42 4.85 3.33
C PRO A 117 7.45 3.83 2.18
N ILE A 118 6.31 3.60 1.51
CA ILE A 118 6.28 2.67 0.37
C ILE A 118 7.08 3.23 -0.81
N ALA A 119 6.97 4.53 -1.11
CA ALA A 119 7.75 5.13 -2.19
C ALA A 119 9.26 5.11 -1.91
N GLU A 120 9.67 5.32 -0.65
CA GLU A 120 11.06 5.15 -0.24
C GLU A 120 11.54 3.71 -0.50
N TRP A 121 10.74 2.70 -0.15
CA TRP A 121 11.06 1.31 -0.39
C TRP A 121 11.15 0.98 -1.90
N VAL A 122 10.22 1.48 -2.71
CA VAL A 122 10.20 1.28 -4.18
C VAL A 122 11.44 1.90 -4.82
N VAL A 123 11.75 3.16 -4.50
CA VAL A 123 12.91 3.85 -5.07
C VAL A 123 14.22 3.24 -4.58
N MET A 124 14.30 2.84 -3.32
CA MET A 124 15.47 2.14 -2.78
C MET A 124 15.75 0.86 -3.59
N ASN A 125 14.76 -0.02 -3.77
CA ASN A 125 14.98 -1.27 -4.50
C ASN A 125 15.27 -1.04 -5.99
N TRP A 126 14.64 -0.04 -6.61
CA TRP A 126 15.00 0.38 -7.96
C TRP A 126 16.46 0.82 -8.06
N LEU A 127 16.95 1.64 -7.11
CA LEU A 127 18.33 2.10 -7.09
C LEU A 127 19.32 0.97 -6.80
N VAL A 128 18.98 0.06 -5.89
CA VAL A 128 19.81 -1.12 -5.58
C VAL A 128 19.99 -1.97 -6.84
N TYR A 129 18.91 -2.21 -7.58
CA TYR A 129 18.94 -2.93 -8.85
C TYR A 129 19.71 -2.16 -9.94
N SER A 130 19.21 -0.99 -10.30
CA SER A 130 19.66 -0.22 -11.47
C SER A 130 21.09 0.28 -11.35
N ARG A 131 21.61 0.44 -10.11
CA ARG A 131 22.99 0.85 -9.83
C ARG A 131 23.88 -0.29 -9.37
N MET A 132 23.42 -1.55 -9.48
CA MET A 132 24.19 -2.76 -9.18
C MET A 132 24.75 -2.79 -7.75
N TYR A 133 24.01 -2.23 -6.79
CA TYR A 133 24.50 -2.08 -5.42
C TYR A 133 24.75 -3.44 -4.74
N SER A 134 23.99 -4.47 -5.09
CA SER A 134 24.22 -5.85 -4.60
C SER A 134 25.64 -6.36 -4.93
N LYS A 135 26.18 -6.04 -6.12
CA LYS A 135 27.56 -6.41 -6.50
C LYS A 135 28.60 -5.67 -5.67
N ILE A 136 28.31 -4.42 -5.27
CA ILE A 136 29.16 -3.64 -4.38
C ILE A 136 29.19 -4.28 -2.99
N LEU A 137 28.04 -4.72 -2.47
CA LEU A 137 27.95 -5.42 -1.18
C LEU A 137 28.69 -6.76 -1.20
N GLU A 138 28.60 -7.51 -2.30
CA GLU A 138 29.33 -8.76 -2.48
C GLU A 138 30.86 -8.54 -2.51
N ALA A 139 31.34 -7.57 -3.29
CA ALA A 139 32.77 -7.24 -3.32
C ALA A 139 33.27 -6.80 -1.94
N LYS A 140 32.45 -6.02 -1.20
CA LYS A 140 32.75 -5.60 0.17
C LYS A 140 32.84 -6.80 1.13
N SER A 141 31.92 -7.77 1.06
CA SER A 141 31.97 -8.96 1.94
C SER A 141 33.19 -9.84 1.67
N GLN A 142 33.71 -9.80 0.43
CA GLN A 142 34.96 -10.44 0.01
C GLN A 142 36.21 -9.58 0.27
N HIS A 143 36.07 -8.41 0.89
CA HIS A 143 37.16 -7.45 1.13
C HIS A 143 37.88 -7.03 -0.16
N ARG A 144 37.16 -6.98 -1.28
CA ARG A 144 37.70 -6.73 -2.60
C ARG A 144 37.36 -5.32 -3.08
N TRP A 145 38.40 -4.61 -3.54
CA TRP A 145 38.22 -3.33 -4.23
C TRP A 145 37.88 -3.59 -5.69
N LEU A 146 36.73 -3.09 -6.15
CA LEU A 146 36.32 -3.20 -7.54
C LEU A 146 37.21 -2.34 -8.45
N THR A 147 37.72 -2.92 -9.51
CA THR A 147 38.51 -2.18 -10.50
C THR A 147 37.61 -1.37 -11.43
N PHE A 148 38.17 -0.34 -12.06
CA PHE A 148 37.47 0.45 -13.07
C PHE A 148 36.95 -0.41 -14.23
N LYS A 149 37.71 -1.44 -14.63
CA LYS A 149 37.33 -2.36 -15.71
C LYS A 149 36.06 -3.14 -15.36
N GLU A 150 35.96 -3.65 -14.14
CA GLU A 150 34.79 -4.42 -13.68
C GLU A 150 33.54 -3.55 -13.59
N VAL A 151 33.65 -2.34 -13.04
CA VAL A 151 32.52 -1.42 -12.91
C VAL A 151 32.01 -0.98 -14.29
N ARG A 152 32.91 -0.73 -15.24
CA ARG A 152 32.54 -0.34 -16.61
C ARG A 152 31.78 -1.43 -17.36
N GLN A 153 31.96 -2.71 -17.02
CA GLN A 153 31.24 -3.83 -17.64
C GLN A 153 29.77 -3.94 -17.21
N TRP A 154 29.34 -3.18 -16.20
CA TRP A 154 27.96 -3.25 -15.72
C TRP A 154 26.98 -2.40 -16.51
N GLU A 155 27.48 -1.55 -17.42
CA GLU A 155 26.66 -0.70 -18.31
C GLU A 155 25.53 0.04 -17.57
N VAL A 156 25.88 0.61 -16.41
CA VAL A 156 24.95 1.32 -15.53
C VAL A 156 24.74 2.75 -16.02
N ASP A 157 23.48 3.12 -16.25
CA ASP A 157 23.05 4.48 -16.56
C ASP A 157 22.40 5.17 -15.36
N ASP A 158 22.33 6.51 -15.40
CA ASP A 158 21.45 7.28 -14.52
C ASP A 158 19.97 7.10 -14.93
N HIS A 159 19.04 7.81 -14.27
CA HIS A 159 17.60 7.62 -14.49
C HIS A 159 16.95 8.69 -15.38
N VAL A 160 17.73 9.64 -15.88
CA VAL A 160 17.19 10.75 -16.66
C VAL A 160 16.61 10.21 -17.97
N GLY A 161 15.34 10.49 -18.22
CA GLY A 161 14.63 10.05 -19.42
C GLY A 161 14.15 8.59 -19.40
N GLN A 162 14.51 7.80 -18.39
CA GLN A 162 13.99 6.45 -18.21
C GLN A 162 12.52 6.48 -17.82
N THR A 163 11.79 5.41 -18.12
CA THR A 163 10.33 5.40 -18.00
C THR A 163 9.88 4.49 -16.86
N VAL A 164 9.19 5.07 -15.87
CA VAL A 164 8.46 4.30 -14.86
C VAL A 164 6.99 4.22 -15.24
N GLY A 165 6.45 3.00 -15.28
CA GLY A 165 5.03 2.73 -15.43
C GLY A 165 4.41 2.37 -14.09
N ILE A 166 3.35 3.06 -13.69
CA ILE A 166 2.66 2.83 -12.41
C ILE A 166 1.24 2.31 -12.67
N LEU A 167 1.00 1.03 -12.34
CA LEU A 167 -0.33 0.44 -12.32
C LEU A 167 -1.05 0.81 -11.02
N GLY A 168 -2.07 1.65 -11.13
CA GLY A 168 -2.78 2.22 -9.98
C GLY A 168 -2.21 3.58 -9.58
N TYR A 169 -3.00 4.63 -9.73
CA TYR A 169 -2.57 6.00 -9.43
C TYR A 169 -3.33 6.64 -8.26
N GLY A 170 -3.34 5.90 -7.14
CA GLY A 170 -3.80 6.39 -5.83
C GLY A 170 -2.68 7.10 -5.07
N SER A 171 -2.87 7.29 -3.76
CA SER A 171 -1.92 8.01 -2.88
C SER A 171 -0.49 7.44 -2.92
N ILE A 172 -0.34 6.11 -2.98
CA ILE A 172 0.97 5.44 -3.10
C ILE A 172 1.60 5.73 -4.47
N GLY A 173 0.89 5.44 -5.56
CA GLY A 173 1.38 5.67 -6.92
C GLY A 173 1.78 7.13 -7.18
N ARG A 174 1.04 8.09 -6.61
CA ARG A 174 1.37 9.52 -6.68
C ARG A 174 2.67 9.89 -5.99
N GLN A 175 2.91 9.35 -4.80
CA GLN A 175 4.18 9.60 -4.10
C GLN A 175 5.36 8.93 -4.80
N ILE A 176 5.16 7.74 -5.39
CA ILE A 176 6.17 7.07 -6.23
C ILE A 176 6.48 7.92 -7.47
N ALA A 177 5.46 8.44 -8.16
CA ALA A 177 5.64 9.35 -9.29
C ALA A 177 6.43 10.60 -8.93
N ARG A 178 6.14 11.21 -7.78
CA ARG A 178 6.90 12.36 -7.26
C ARG A 178 8.37 12.02 -7.08
N ALA A 179 8.67 10.88 -6.45
CA ALA A 179 10.04 10.46 -6.22
C ALA A 179 10.77 10.13 -7.52
N ALA A 180 10.13 9.40 -8.44
CA ALA A 180 10.70 9.04 -9.74
C ALA A 180 10.94 10.28 -10.63
N SER A 181 10.00 11.25 -10.64
CA SER A 181 10.17 12.52 -11.34
C SER A 181 11.37 13.32 -10.79
N GLY A 182 11.61 13.26 -9.48
CA GLY A 182 12.81 13.84 -8.85
C GLY A 182 14.13 13.21 -9.31
N LEU A 183 14.09 11.97 -9.83
CA LEU A 183 15.24 11.30 -10.46
C LEU A 183 15.36 11.60 -11.97
N GLY A 184 14.47 12.42 -12.53
CA GLY A 184 14.43 12.73 -13.96
C GLY A 184 13.73 11.68 -14.83
N MET A 185 12.99 10.74 -14.21
CA MET A 185 12.25 9.73 -14.96
C MET A 185 10.95 10.28 -15.55
N ARG A 186 10.57 9.73 -16.70
CA ARG A 186 9.25 9.90 -17.32
C ARG A 186 8.26 9.00 -16.58
N VAL A 187 7.11 9.56 -16.19
CA VAL A 187 6.08 8.85 -15.42
C VAL A 187 4.88 8.58 -16.31
N LEU A 188 4.56 7.30 -16.51
CA LEU A 188 3.34 6.85 -17.17
C LEU A 188 2.45 6.13 -16.17
N VAL A 189 1.13 6.36 -16.21
CA VAL A 189 0.21 5.79 -15.21
C VAL A 189 -0.93 5.06 -15.87
N TYR A 190 -1.42 4.02 -15.22
CA TYR A 190 -2.59 3.25 -15.66
C TYR A 190 -3.67 3.24 -14.59
N THR A 191 -4.90 3.61 -14.97
CA THR A 191 -6.07 3.61 -14.08
C THR A 191 -7.24 2.81 -14.65
N ALA A 192 -8.10 2.27 -13.78
CA ALA A 192 -9.26 1.50 -14.26
C ALA A 192 -10.29 2.34 -15.03
N GLN A 193 -10.33 3.65 -14.79
CA GLN A 193 -11.22 4.61 -15.44
C GLN A 193 -10.40 5.74 -16.06
N PRO A 194 -10.83 6.32 -17.20
CA PRO A 194 -10.12 7.41 -17.84
C PRO A 194 -10.14 8.67 -16.98
N ARG A 195 -9.01 9.39 -16.94
CA ARG A 195 -8.86 10.68 -16.24
C ARG A 195 -8.60 11.81 -17.23
N LEU A 196 -9.64 12.15 -18.00
CA LEU A 196 -9.55 13.05 -19.15
C LEU A 196 -9.44 14.54 -18.77
N THR A 197 -9.90 14.92 -17.58
CA THR A 197 -9.89 16.32 -17.11
C THR A 197 -8.95 16.50 -15.92
N LEU A 198 -8.45 17.72 -15.70
CA LEU A 198 -7.65 18.05 -14.51
C LEU A 198 -8.39 17.70 -13.22
N GLU A 199 -9.68 18.04 -13.12
CA GLU A 199 -10.49 17.72 -11.94
C GLU A 199 -10.56 16.21 -11.70
N SER A 200 -10.72 15.40 -12.75
CA SER A 200 -10.71 13.94 -12.61
C SER A 200 -9.36 13.39 -12.15
N ARG A 201 -8.25 14.12 -12.33
CA ARG A 201 -6.90 13.70 -11.93
C ARG A 201 -6.54 14.11 -10.51
N ARG A 202 -7.34 14.94 -9.85
CA ARG A 202 -7.07 15.35 -8.46
C ARG A 202 -7.20 14.20 -7.49
N ASP A 203 -6.35 14.20 -6.47
CA ASP A 203 -6.49 13.30 -5.33
C ASP A 203 -7.45 13.94 -4.31
N THR A 204 -8.48 13.20 -3.93
CA THR A 204 -9.50 13.64 -2.98
C THR A 204 -9.39 12.92 -1.63
N GLY A 205 -8.41 12.03 -1.48
CA GLY A 205 -8.18 11.28 -0.25
C GLY A 205 -7.46 12.08 0.84
N PHE A 206 -7.04 11.39 1.89
CA PHE A 206 -6.11 11.95 2.87
C PHE A 206 -4.72 12.12 2.24
N ILE A 207 -4.13 13.31 2.36
CA ILE A 207 -2.81 13.62 1.80
C ILE A 207 -1.92 14.15 2.91
N ILE A 208 -0.74 13.55 3.07
CA ILE A 208 0.28 14.07 3.97
C ILE A 208 0.87 15.35 3.33
N PRO A 209 0.95 16.48 4.04
CA PRO A 209 1.51 17.71 3.50
C PRO A 209 2.89 17.53 2.86
N GLY A 210 3.10 18.10 1.68
CA GLY A 210 4.38 18.03 0.94
C GLY A 210 4.62 16.70 0.20
N THR A 211 3.62 15.82 0.12
CA THR A 211 3.74 14.51 -0.52
C THR A 211 2.72 14.35 -1.66
N GLY A 212 2.92 13.30 -2.45
CA GLY A 212 2.07 12.90 -3.56
C GLY A 212 2.10 13.86 -4.74
N ASP A 213 0.99 13.85 -5.45
CA ASP A 213 0.68 14.67 -6.61
C ASP A 213 -0.79 15.07 -6.51
N PRO A 214 -1.15 16.04 -5.63
CA PRO A 214 -2.55 16.36 -5.35
C PRO A 214 -3.35 16.76 -6.59
N ASP A 215 -2.69 17.40 -7.56
CA ASP A 215 -3.32 17.92 -8.77
C ASP A 215 -3.20 16.97 -9.98
N GLY A 216 -2.44 15.87 -9.85
CA GLY A 216 -2.30 14.88 -10.91
C GLY A 216 -1.53 15.38 -12.14
N LEU A 217 -0.52 16.23 -11.90
CA LEU A 217 0.24 16.92 -12.93
C LEU A 217 1.57 16.24 -13.28
N ILE A 218 2.03 15.28 -12.47
CA ILE A 218 3.33 14.61 -12.67
C ILE A 218 3.33 13.64 -13.86
N PRO A 219 2.29 12.82 -14.11
CA PRO A 219 2.34 11.87 -15.20
C PRO A 219 2.41 12.56 -16.57
N GLU A 220 3.34 12.12 -17.41
CA GLU A 220 3.46 12.55 -18.80
C GLU A 220 2.27 12.02 -19.63
N ALA A 221 1.81 10.80 -19.34
CA ALA A 221 0.64 10.22 -19.97
C ALA A 221 -0.19 9.35 -19.02
N TRP A 222 -1.50 9.34 -19.27
CA TRP A 222 -2.49 8.55 -18.56
C TRP A 222 -3.09 7.52 -19.49
N TYR A 223 -2.94 6.25 -19.12
CA TYR A 223 -3.57 5.11 -19.75
C TYR A 223 -4.71 4.62 -18.87
N SER A 224 -5.70 3.98 -19.48
CA SER A 224 -6.81 3.45 -18.71
C SER A 224 -7.53 2.32 -19.42
N GLY A 225 -8.13 1.43 -18.63
CA GLY A 225 -8.99 0.37 -19.12
C GLY A 225 -9.18 -0.74 -18.09
N ARG A 226 -10.10 -1.65 -18.39
CA ARG A 226 -10.35 -2.87 -17.59
C ARG A 226 -10.13 -4.15 -18.38
N ASP A 227 -9.80 -4.03 -19.66
CA ASP A 227 -9.50 -5.12 -20.57
C ASP A 227 -7.98 -5.29 -20.77
N LYS A 228 -7.59 -6.47 -21.27
CA LYS A 228 -6.20 -6.82 -21.53
C LYS A 228 -5.55 -5.94 -22.61
N SER A 229 -6.28 -5.57 -23.66
CA SER A 229 -5.74 -4.74 -24.76
C SER A 229 -5.29 -3.37 -24.26
N SER A 230 -6.08 -2.73 -23.39
CA SER A 230 -5.72 -1.45 -22.76
C SER A 230 -4.45 -1.58 -21.90
N LEU A 231 -4.34 -2.66 -21.12
CA LEU A 231 -3.15 -2.95 -20.32
C LEU A 231 -1.92 -3.20 -21.19
N HIS A 232 -2.06 -4.00 -22.25
CA HIS A 232 -1.00 -4.29 -23.21
C HIS A 232 -0.48 -3.03 -23.89
N THR A 233 -1.38 -2.12 -24.27
CA THR A 233 -1.02 -0.81 -24.83
C THR A 233 -0.14 -0.01 -23.87
N PHE A 234 -0.45 -0.04 -22.57
CA PHE A 234 0.35 0.61 -21.54
C PHE A 234 1.73 -0.06 -21.33
N LEU A 235 1.77 -1.40 -21.27
CA LEU A 235 3.02 -2.14 -21.09
C LEU A 235 3.97 -1.98 -22.29
N ALA A 236 3.42 -1.78 -23.48
CA ALA A 236 4.17 -1.56 -24.72
C ALA A 236 4.83 -0.17 -24.83
N GLN A 237 4.71 0.70 -23.81
CA GLN A 237 5.26 2.06 -23.84
C GLN A 237 6.76 2.15 -23.53
N GLY A 238 7.42 1.00 -23.39
CA GLY A 238 8.85 0.87 -23.13
C GLY A 238 9.22 1.33 -21.74
N LEU A 239 8.68 0.62 -20.76
CA LEU A 239 8.89 0.86 -19.34
C LEU A 239 10.21 0.21 -18.90
N ASP A 240 11.07 0.96 -18.23
CA ASP A 240 12.26 0.45 -17.56
C ASP A 240 11.92 -0.15 -16.18
N HIS A 241 10.90 0.42 -15.54
CA HIS A 241 10.41 0.02 -14.22
C HIS A 241 8.89 -0.04 -14.21
N LEU A 242 8.33 -1.21 -13.95
CA LEU A 242 6.89 -1.41 -13.74
C LEU A 242 6.59 -1.50 -12.25
N VAL A 243 5.75 -0.60 -11.73
CA VAL A 243 5.29 -0.59 -10.34
C VAL A 243 3.83 -1.00 -10.28
N VAL A 244 3.53 -2.03 -9.49
CA VAL A 244 2.17 -2.56 -9.27
C VAL A 244 1.64 -2.09 -7.91
N SER A 245 0.59 -1.26 -7.94
CA SER A 245 -0.03 -0.63 -6.77
C SER A 245 -1.57 -0.66 -6.80
N LEU A 246 -2.12 -1.69 -7.46
CA LEU A 246 -3.56 -1.90 -7.60
C LEU A 246 -4.18 -2.49 -6.31
N PRO A 247 -5.48 -2.33 -6.04
CA PRO A 247 -6.17 -3.18 -5.09
C PRO A 247 -6.34 -4.60 -5.66
N LEU A 248 -6.38 -5.63 -4.81
CA LEU A 248 -6.73 -7.00 -5.21
C LEU A 248 -8.25 -7.18 -5.24
N ASN A 249 -8.77 -7.64 -6.37
CA ASN A 249 -10.16 -8.04 -6.56
C ASN A 249 -10.23 -9.01 -7.76
N ALA A 250 -11.43 -9.48 -8.11
CA ALA A 250 -11.62 -10.43 -9.21
C ALA A 250 -11.03 -9.97 -10.56
N ALA A 251 -11.02 -8.67 -10.84
CA ALA A 251 -10.49 -8.11 -12.09
C ALA A 251 -8.96 -7.90 -12.07
N THR A 252 -8.32 -7.90 -10.91
CA THR A 252 -6.87 -7.68 -10.77
C THR A 252 -6.10 -8.93 -10.36
N THR A 253 -6.79 -10.02 -9.97
CA THR A 253 -6.16 -11.33 -9.74
C THR A 253 -5.47 -11.83 -11.01
N ASN A 254 -4.18 -12.15 -10.90
CA ASN A 254 -3.31 -12.58 -11.99
C ASN A 254 -3.37 -11.66 -13.22
N LEU A 255 -3.53 -10.35 -12.99
CA LEU A 255 -3.59 -9.35 -14.05
C LEU A 255 -2.30 -9.34 -14.87
N ILE A 256 -1.15 -9.49 -14.19
CA ILE A 256 0.17 -9.63 -14.80
C ILE A 256 0.53 -11.10 -14.86
N GLY A 257 0.38 -11.71 -16.04
CA GLY A 257 0.81 -13.06 -16.35
C GLY A 257 1.97 -13.09 -17.33
N LYS A 258 2.21 -14.26 -17.95
CA LYS A 258 3.31 -14.45 -18.90
C LYS A 258 3.26 -13.45 -20.06
N GLU A 259 2.09 -13.28 -20.67
CA GLU A 259 1.91 -12.41 -21.84
C GLU A 259 2.26 -10.94 -21.52
N GLU A 260 1.83 -10.44 -20.35
CA GLU A 260 2.15 -9.08 -19.92
C GLU A 260 3.65 -8.88 -19.68
N LEU A 261 4.32 -9.87 -19.11
CA LEU A 261 5.77 -9.83 -18.87
C LEU A 261 6.55 -9.89 -20.20
N ASP A 262 6.09 -10.69 -21.16
CA ASP A 262 6.69 -10.75 -22.50
C ASP A 262 6.55 -9.40 -23.22
N ILE A 263 5.36 -8.77 -23.18
CA ILE A 263 5.12 -7.45 -23.78
C ILE A 263 6.02 -6.38 -23.14
N LEU A 264 6.11 -6.37 -21.81
CA LEU A 264 6.96 -5.47 -21.05
C LEU A 264 8.43 -5.61 -21.48
N SER A 265 8.92 -6.85 -21.61
CA SER A 265 10.29 -7.13 -22.04
C SER A 265 10.55 -6.72 -23.49
N ALA A 266 9.64 -7.06 -24.41
CA ALA A 266 9.79 -6.83 -25.83
C ALA A 266 9.85 -5.34 -26.20
N HIS A 267 9.25 -4.47 -25.39
CA HIS A 267 9.21 -3.03 -25.64
C HIS A 267 10.19 -2.23 -24.76
N CYS A 268 10.89 -2.87 -23.82
CA CYS A 268 11.87 -2.20 -22.96
C CYS A 268 12.88 -1.42 -23.83
N LYS A 269 13.04 -0.12 -23.57
CA LYS A 269 13.91 0.74 -24.38
C LYS A 269 15.39 0.57 -24.03
N SER A 270 15.68 0.11 -22.82
CA SER A 270 17.06 -0.14 -22.42
C SER A 270 17.64 -1.30 -23.23
N THR A 271 18.80 -1.07 -23.83
CA THR A 271 19.59 -2.10 -24.52
C THR A 271 20.54 -2.83 -23.58
N THR A 272 20.74 -2.32 -22.37
CA THR A 272 21.72 -2.81 -21.39
C THR A 272 21.07 -3.60 -20.25
N ARG A 273 19.75 -3.49 -20.09
CA ARG A 273 19.01 -4.23 -19.06
C ARG A 273 17.57 -4.51 -19.44
N LYS A 274 17.07 -5.60 -18.87
CA LYS A 274 15.67 -5.99 -18.89
C LYS A 274 14.85 -5.12 -17.92
N PRO A 275 13.53 -5.01 -18.12
CA PRO A 275 12.68 -4.21 -17.25
C PRO A 275 12.70 -4.77 -15.81
N PHE A 276 12.54 -3.88 -14.83
CA PHE A 276 12.42 -4.23 -13.42
C PHE A 276 10.95 -4.17 -12.99
N LEU A 277 10.52 -5.14 -12.19
CA LEU A 277 9.16 -5.18 -11.66
C LEU A 277 9.15 -4.87 -10.16
N THR A 278 8.17 -4.12 -9.69
CA THR A 278 7.95 -3.92 -8.25
C THR A 278 6.50 -4.16 -7.89
N ASN A 279 6.25 -5.06 -6.94
CA ASN A 279 4.91 -5.34 -6.41
C ASN A 279 4.82 -4.90 -4.94
N ILE A 280 4.00 -3.87 -4.69
CA ILE A 280 3.64 -3.36 -3.35
C ILE A 280 2.13 -3.42 -3.12
N SER A 281 1.44 -4.25 -3.92
CA SER A 281 -0.01 -4.40 -3.93
C SER A 281 -0.43 -5.62 -3.10
N ARG A 282 -0.68 -6.76 -3.77
CA ARG A 282 -0.87 -8.11 -3.22
C ARG A 282 -0.16 -9.10 -4.13
N GLY A 283 0.33 -10.21 -3.59
CA GLY A 283 1.00 -11.25 -4.38
C GLY A 283 0.15 -11.71 -5.57
N LYS A 284 -1.13 -11.99 -5.31
CA LYS A 284 -2.11 -12.47 -6.30
C LYS A 284 -2.44 -11.52 -7.45
N VAL A 285 -1.92 -10.30 -7.49
CA VAL A 285 -2.07 -9.44 -8.67
C VAL A 285 -1.17 -9.91 -9.82
N ILE A 286 -0.10 -10.64 -9.49
CA ILE A 286 0.85 -11.20 -10.44
C ILE A 286 0.74 -12.72 -10.37
N ASP A 287 0.72 -13.38 -11.52
CA ASP A 287 0.96 -14.82 -11.56
C ASP A 287 2.43 -15.07 -11.16
N GLN A 288 2.64 -15.46 -9.89
CA GLN A 288 3.99 -15.64 -9.32
C GLN A 288 4.79 -16.73 -10.04
N LYS A 289 4.14 -17.74 -10.63
CA LYS A 289 4.82 -18.77 -11.42
C LYS A 289 5.32 -18.19 -12.73
N ALA A 290 4.49 -17.39 -13.41
CA ALA A 290 4.91 -16.69 -14.62
C ALA A 290 6.07 -15.73 -14.34
N LEU A 291 6.02 -15.00 -13.23
CA LEU A 291 7.11 -14.12 -12.80
C LEU A 291 8.41 -14.89 -12.56
N LEU A 292 8.36 -16.02 -11.84
CA LEU A 292 9.53 -16.87 -11.60
C LEU A 292 10.15 -17.35 -12.92
N SER A 293 9.33 -17.85 -13.85
CA SER A 293 9.81 -18.27 -15.17
C SER A 293 10.41 -17.11 -15.97
N ALA A 294 9.81 -15.93 -15.88
CA ALA A 294 10.30 -14.72 -16.54
C ALA A 294 11.66 -14.25 -15.98
N LEU A 295 11.87 -14.35 -14.66
CA LEU A 295 13.16 -14.07 -14.02
C LEU A 295 14.24 -15.07 -14.45
N GLN A 296 13.91 -16.37 -14.45
CA GLN A 296 14.83 -17.44 -14.85
C GLN A 296 15.23 -17.38 -16.33
N SER A 297 14.36 -16.81 -17.17
CA SER A 297 14.57 -16.70 -18.62
C SER A 297 15.00 -15.30 -19.06
N ASP A 298 15.36 -14.41 -18.12
CA ASP A 298 15.77 -13.03 -18.37
C ASP A 298 14.75 -12.22 -19.22
N VAL A 299 13.46 -12.52 -19.05
CA VAL A 299 12.37 -11.69 -19.60
C VAL A 299 12.23 -10.41 -18.78
N VAL A 300 12.39 -10.49 -17.45
CA VAL A 300 12.56 -9.33 -16.58
C VAL A 300 13.82 -9.52 -15.74
N GLY A 301 14.59 -8.44 -15.58
CA GLY A 301 15.96 -8.51 -15.06
C GLY A 301 16.06 -8.56 -13.53
N GLY A 302 14.94 -8.39 -12.84
CA GLY A 302 14.83 -8.41 -11.39
C GLY A 302 13.44 -7.99 -10.91
N ALA A 303 13.17 -8.21 -9.62
CA ALA A 303 11.92 -7.80 -9.01
C ALA A 303 12.10 -7.34 -7.57
N ALA A 304 11.30 -6.36 -7.13
CA ALA A 304 11.10 -6.05 -5.72
C ALA A 304 9.68 -6.46 -5.31
N LEU A 305 9.57 -7.42 -4.39
CA LEU A 305 8.30 -8.02 -3.97
C LEU A 305 8.11 -7.79 -2.48
N ASP A 306 7.34 -6.76 -2.08
CA ASP A 306 6.95 -6.61 -0.66
C ASP A 306 5.82 -7.57 -0.28
N VAL A 307 5.18 -8.20 -1.28
CA VAL A 307 4.05 -9.12 -1.13
C VAL A 307 4.24 -10.31 -2.06
N THR A 308 3.78 -11.48 -1.63
CA THR A 308 3.95 -12.76 -2.36
C THR A 308 2.67 -13.60 -2.34
N ASP A 309 2.61 -14.65 -3.16
CA ASP A 309 1.55 -15.67 -3.09
C ASP A 309 2.17 -17.09 -3.12
N PRO A 310 2.10 -17.87 -2.03
CA PRO A 310 1.44 -17.56 -0.76
C PRO A 310 2.21 -16.52 0.09
N GLU A 311 1.52 -16.00 1.10
CA GLU A 311 2.08 -15.10 2.11
C GLU A 311 1.77 -15.65 3.51
N PRO A 312 2.77 -15.90 4.39
CA PRO A 312 4.21 -15.69 4.17
C PRO A 312 4.81 -16.61 3.10
N LEU A 313 5.90 -16.16 2.46
CA LEU A 313 6.60 -16.96 1.46
C LEU A 313 7.31 -18.15 2.13
N PRO A 314 7.09 -19.41 1.68
CA PRO A 314 7.75 -20.59 2.25
C PRO A 314 9.28 -20.49 2.14
N ALA A 315 10.00 -21.04 3.13
CA ALA A 315 11.46 -20.93 3.22
C ALA A 315 12.18 -21.61 2.04
N GLU A 316 11.57 -22.64 1.47
CA GLU A 316 12.04 -23.41 0.32
C GLU A 316 11.62 -22.82 -1.04
N HIS A 317 10.91 -21.68 -1.05
CA HIS A 317 10.40 -21.12 -2.30
C HIS A 317 11.54 -20.62 -3.20
N PRO A 318 11.59 -20.98 -4.50
CA PRO A 318 12.72 -20.69 -5.39
C PRO A 318 12.97 -19.19 -5.68
N LEU A 319 12.07 -18.29 -5.26
CA LEU A 319 12.27 -16.85 -5.35
C LEU A 319 13.39 -16.35 -4.45
N TRP A 320 13.67 -17.03 -3.32
CA TRP A 320 14.79 -16.70 -2.44
C TRP A 320 16.15 -16.80 -3.14
N GLU A 321 16.25 -17.69 -4.14
CA GLU A 321 17.49 -17.97 -4.87
C GLU A 321 17.61 -17.16 -6.17
N GLN A 322 16.60 -16.36 -6.55
CA GLN A 322 16.66 -15.60 -7.78
C GLN A 322 17.57 -14.37 -7.62
N PRO A 323 18.54 -14.16 -8.52
CA PRO A 323 19.35 -12.94 -8.49
C PRO A 323 18.47 -11.71 -8.76
N ASN A 324 18.84 -10.57 -8.16
CA ASN A 324 18.13 -9.30 -8.31
C ASN A 324 16.64 -9.35 -7.89
N VAL A 325 16.26 -10.32 -7.06
CA VAL A 325 14.94 -10.36 -6.41
C VAL A 325 15.09 -9.91 -4.97
N TYR A 326 14.34 -8.87 -4.60
CA TYR A 326 14.33 -8.29 -3.26
C TYR A 326 12.97 -8.52 -2.63
N ILE A 327 12.92 -9.39 -1.61
CA ILE A 327 11.67 -9.81 -0.98
C ILE A 327 11.52 -9.07 0.35
N GLY A 328 10.46 -8.28 0.47
CA GLY A 328 9.99 -7.69 1.73
C GLY A 328 8.94 -8.60 2.37
N SER A 329 8.79 -8.51 3.69
CA SER A 329 7.80 -9.27 4.45
C SER A 329 6.53 -8.42 4.71
N HIS A 330 5.94 -7.85 3.65
CA HIS A 330 4.78 -6.96 3.70
C HIS A 330 4.97 -5.80 4.67
N MET A 331 6.13 -5.15 4.57
CA MET A 331 6.59 -4.19 5.57
C MET A 331 6.89 -2.80 5.03
N SER A 332 6.80 -2.59 3.71
CA SER A 332 7.14 -1.32 3.06
C SER A 332 6.35 -0.12 3.62
N ALA A 333 5.19 -0.36 4.22
CA ALA A 333 4.34 0.68 4.76
C ALA A 333 4.63 1.02 6.24
N PHE A 334 5.34 0.17 6.98
CA PHE A 334 5.52 0.34 8.43
C PHE A 334 6.55 1.42 8.76
N GLY A 335 6.26 2.16 9.83
CA GLY A 335 7.16 3.15 10.38
C GLY A 335 6.58 3.78 11.65
N LYS A 336 7.41 4.54 12.38
CA LYS A 336 7.01 5.17 13.66
C LYS A 336 5.75 6.04 13.56
N ARG A 337 5.50 6.62 12.38
CA ARG A 337 4.37 7.53 12.12
C ARG A 337 3.09 6.84 11.67
N TYR A 338 3.09 5.51 11.49
CA TYR A 338 1.95 4.77 10.94
C TYR A 338 0.68 4.99 11.78
N TRP A 339 0.76 4.65 13.08
CA TRP A 339 -0.39 4.70 13.98
C TRP A 339 -0.86 6.13 14.24
N GLU A 340 0.08 7.05 14.42
CA GLU A 340 -0.21 8.48 14.59
C GLU A 340 -1.03 9.03 13.42
N ARG A 341 -0.59 8.79 12.17
CA ARG A 341 -1.28 9.28 10.96
C ARG A 341 -2.63 8.61 10.75
N SER A 342 -2.76 7.33 11.08
CA SER A 342 -4.06 6.65 11.01
C SER A 342 -5.04 7.18 12.07
N LEU A 343 -4.58 7.37 13.30
CA LEU A 343 -5.38 7.97 14.37
C LEU A 343 -5.80 9.41 14.02
N GLU A 344 -4.99 10.14 13.25
CA GLU A 344 -5.37 11.43 12.70
C GLU A 344 -6.57 11.32 11.74
N ILE A 345 -6.57 10.35 10.81
CA ILE A 345 -7.74 10.09 9.93
C ILE A 345 -8.96 9.74 10.76
N LEU A 346 -8.82 8.86 11.76
CA LEU A 346 -9.91 8.52 12.68
C LEU A 346 -10.47 9.79 13.33
N ARG A 347 -9.61 10.63 13.92
CA ARG A 347 -10.00 11.89 14.55
C ARG A 347 -10.74 12.83 13.59
N LEU A 348 -10.24 12.97 12.35
CA LEU A 348 -10.88 13.77 11.30
C LEU A 348 -12.25 13.22 10.90
N ASN A 349 -12.42 11.90 10.92
CA ASN A 349 -13.69 11.24 10.63
C ASN A 349 -14.68 11.33 11.80
N LEU A 350 -14.22 11.28 13.05
CA LEU A 350 -15.06 11.55 14.22
C LEU A 350 -15.67 12.96 14.15
N ALA A 351 -14.88 13.97 13.74
CA ALA A 351 -15.38 15.33 13.54
C ALA A 351 -16.42 15.40 12.41
N ARG A 352 -16.18 14.72 11.29
CA ARG A 352 -17.13 14.64 10.17
C ARG A 352 -18.44 13.97 10.55
N ILE A 353 -18.39 12.89 11.35
CA ILE A 353 -19.58 12.22 11.87
C ILE A 353 -20.39 13.18 12.75
N HIS A 354 -19.73 13.94 13.62
CA HIS A 354 -20.40 14.93 14.47
C HIS A 354 -21.08 16.03 13.64
N GLU A 355 -20.46 16.44 12.53
CA GLU A 355 -20.96 17.50 11.64
C GLU A 355 -21.93 17.00 10.54
N GLY A 356 -22.19 15.69 10.45
CA GLY A 356 -23.02 15.09 9.40
C GLY A 356 -22.38 15.13 7.99
N LYS A 357 -21.05 15.15 7.90
CA LYS A 357 -20.28 15.16 6.65
C LYS A 357 -19.89 13.74 6.19
N GLU A 358 -19.53 13.62 4.91
CA GLU A 358 -18.93 12.41 4.34
C GLU A 358 -17.57 12.10 4.99
N LEU A 359 -17.24 10.81 5.15
CA LEU A 359 -15.95 10.43 5.74
C LEU A 359 -14.83 10.57 4.72
N ILE A 360 -13.64 10.88 5.23
CA ILE A 360 -12.40 10.63 4.50
C ILE A 360 -12.23 9.13 4.35
N ASN A 361 -11.88 8.70 3.13
CA ASN A 361 -11.63 7.30 2.79
C ASN A 361 -12.79 6.38 3.15
N GLU A 362 -14.04 6.85 3.03
CA GLU A 362 -15.20 5.99 3.17
C GLU A 362 -15.14 4.88 2.13
N TYR A 363 -15.32 3.64 2.59
CA TYR A 363 -15.46 2.51 1.68
C TYR A 363 -16.92 2.40 1.26
N HIS A 364 -17.18 2.52 -0.04
CA HIS A 364 -18.50 2.31 -0.64
C HIS A 364 -18.59 0.90 -1.22
N ARG A 365 -19.58 0.13 -0.78
CA ARG A 365 -19.80 -1.26 -1.18
C ARG A 365 -20.26 -1.43 -2.61
#